data_AF-A0AA86JEH1-F1
#
_entry.id   AF-A0AA86JEH1-F1
#
_cell.length_a   1.000
_cell.length_b   1.000
_cell.length_c   1.000
_cell.angle_alpha   90.00
_cell.angle_beta   90.00
_cell.angle_gamma   90.00
#
_symmetry.space_group_name_H-M   'P 1'
#
loop_
_entity.id
_entity.type
_entity.pdbx_description
1 polymer ?
#
loop_
_entity_poly.entity_id
_entity_poly.type
_entity_poly.pdbx_seq_one_letter_code
_entity_poly.pdbx_strand_id
1 'polypeptide(L)'
;MAKILAPNKSYTGISASVAFCNGIGETDRPELIEWFREHEYQVIEEEKKEKVLDEMSIEELVAYADKHNIDIGKATSQTGIIEKIKAANEEKEPDK
;
A
#
# COMPACT_ATOMS: atom_id res chain seq x y z
N MET A 1 2.67 -9.60 -3.25
CA MET A 1 1.80 -10.37 -2.32
C MET A 1 0.59 -9.52 -1.96
N ALA A 2 -0.56 -10.13 -1.71
CA ALA A 2 -1.77 -9.42 -1.34
C ALA A 2 -2.29 -9.91 0.01
N LYS A 3 -2.72 -8.96 0.84
CA LYS A 3 -3.41 -9.20 2.11
C LYS A 3 -4.91 -9.20 1.86
N ILE A 4 -5.58 -10.28 2.20
CA ILE A 4 -7.02 -10.46 2.10
C ILE A 4 -7.63 -10.24 3.48
N LEU A 5 -8.50 -9.24 3.61
CA LEU A 5 -9.26 -8.97 4.81
C LEU A 5 -10.64 -9.62 4.69
N ALA A 6 -10.93 -10.53 5.62
CA ALA A 6 -12.24 -11.15 5.75
C ALA A 6 -13.25 -10.13 6.34
N PRO A 7 -14.53 -10.23 5.94
CA PRO A 7 -15.59 -9.39 6.52
C PRO A 7 -15.71 -9.59 8.05
N ASN A 8 -15.40 -10.79 8.52
CA ASN A 8 -15.30 -11.09 9.95
C ASN A 8 -13.83 -10.96 10.42
N LYS A 9 -13.54 -9.86 11.14
CA LYS A 9 -12.21 -9.53 11.69
C LYS A 9 -11.70 -10.49 12.77
N SER A 10 -12.48 -11.47 13.18
CA SER A 10 -12.06 -12.52 14.13
C SER A 10 -12.07 -13.90 13.49
N TYR A 11 -12.27 -13.98 12.17
CA TYR A 11 -12.25 -15.25 11.44
C TYR A 11 -10.84 -15.84 11.42
N THR A 12 -10.72 -17.06 11.92
CA THR A 12 -9.48 -17.85 11.84
C THR A 12 -9.83 -19.19 11.23
N GLY A 13 -9.23 -19.52 10.10
CA GLY A 13 -9.63 -20.66 9.27
C GLY A 13 -8.95 -20.67 7.92
N ILE A 14 -9.39 -21.55 7.03
CA ILE A 14 -8.89 -21.63 5.66
C ILE A 14 -10.04 -21.35 4.71
N SER A 15 -9.91 -20.31 3.87
CA SER A 15 -10.88 -19.97 2.82
C SER A 15 -10.17 -19.97 1.47
N ALA A 16 -10.74 -20.64 0.48
CA ALA A 16 -10.18 -20.74 -0.88
C ALA A 16 -8.67 -21.10 -0.92
N SER A 17 -8.24 -22.04 -0.06
CA SER A 17 -6.83 -22.45 0.13
C SER A 17 -5.90 -21.39 0.73
N VAL A 18 -6.43 -20.25 1.17
CA VAL A 18 -5.70 -19.22 1.90
C VAL A 18 -6.00 -19.37 3.39
N ALA A 19 -4.94 -19.41 4.21
CA ALA A 19 -5.08 -19.39 5.66
C ALA A 19 -5.37 -17.96 6.13
N PHE A 20 -6.38 -17.81 6.98
CA PHE A 20 -6.76 -16.57 7.64
C PHE A 20 -6.46 -16.67 9.14
N CYS A 21 -5.90 -15.61 9.68
CA CYS A 21 -5.66 -15.42 11.11
C CYS A 21 -6.25 -14.06 11.52
N ASN A 22 -7.20 -14.05 12.45
CA ASN A 22 -7.89 -12.81 12.88
C ASN A 22 -8.43 -11.97 11.70
N GLY A 23 -9.04 -12.64 10.72
CA GLY A 23 -9.60 -12.02 9.54
C GLY A 23 -8.57 -11.53 8.52
N ILE A 24 -7.29 -11.86 8.66
CA ILE A 24 -6.23 -11.48 7.72
C ILE A 24 -5.67 -12.76 7.09
N GLY A 25 -5.77 -12.87 5.77
CA GLY A 25 -5.12 -13.90 4.96
C GLY A 25 -4.09 -13.27 4.02
N GLU A 26 -3.08 -14.05 3.61
CA GLU A 26 -2.04 -13.59 2.69
C GLU A 26 -1.96 -14.56 1.51
N THR A 27 -1.94 -14.03 0.30
CA THR A 27 -1.84 -14.82 -0.93
C THR A 27 -1.05 -14.06 -1.99
N ASP A 28 -0.23 -14.78 -2.73
CA ASP A 28 0.47 -14.30 -3.93
C ASP A 28 -0.25 -14.69 -5.22
N ARG A 29 -1.30 -15.53 -5.13
CA ARG A 29 -2.00 -16.06 -6.30
C ARG A 29 -3.02 -15.07 -6.86
N PRO A 30 -2.85 -14.54 -8.08
CA PRO A 30 -3.75 -13.55 -8.68
C PRO A 30 -5.19 -14.06 -8.86
N GLU A 31 -5.35 -15.34 -9.23
CA GLU A 31 -6.68 -15.96 -9.39
C GLU A 31 -7.50 -15.93 -8.08
N LEU A 32 -6.85 -16.11 -6.94
CA LEU A 32 -7.49 -16.06 -5.63
C LEU A 32 -7.81 -14.61 -5.24
N ILE A 33 -6.90 -13.68 -5.55
CA ILE A 33 -7.06 -12.25 -5.29
C ILE A 33 -8.32 -11.71 -5.98
N GLU A 34 -8.50 -12.00 -7.28
CA GLU A 34 -9.68 -11.58 -8.03
C GLU A 34 -10.96 -12.21 -7.44
N TRP A 35 -10.92 -13.50 -7.14
CA TRP A 35 -12.04 -14.20 -6.51
C TRP A 35 -12.46 -13.53 -5.20
N PHE A 36 -11.51 -13.18 -4.33
CA PHE A 36 -11.78 -12.48 -3.08
C PHE A 36 -12.37 -11.08 -3.30
N ARG A 37 -11.86 -10.33 -4.29
CA ARG A 37 -12.38 -9.00 -4.65
C ARG A 37 -13.83 -9.06 -5.09
N GLU A 38 -14.26 -10.13 -5.76
CA GLU A 38 -15.66 -10.35 -6.14
C GLU A 38 -16.55 -10.84 -4.98
N HIS A 39 -15.97 -11.44 -3.93
CA HIS A 39 -16.72 -12.12 -2.85
C HIS A 39 -16.81 -11.33 -1.53
N GLU A 40 -16.92 -10.01 -1.59
CA GLU A 40 -17.03 -9.11 -0.42
C GLU A 40 -15.82 -9.13 0.53
N TYR A 41 -14.66 -9.64 0.08
CA TYR A 41 -13.40 -9.52 0.83
C TYR A 41 -12.66 -8.26 0.42
N GLN A 42 -11.98 -7.63 1.38
CA GLN A 42 -11.16 -6.47 1.10
C GLN A 42 -9.73 -6.92 0.78
N VAL A 43 -9.36 -6.82 -0.50
CA VAL A 43 -8.01 -7.13 -0.96
C VAL A 43 -7.14 -5.89 -0.87
N ILE A 44 -6.09 -5.97 -0.06
CA ILE A 44 -4.99 -5.02 0.01
C ILE A 44 -3.83 -5.64 -0.75
N GLU A 45 -3.75 -5.34 -2.03
CA GLU A 45 -2.57 -5.62 -2.83
C GLU A 45 -1.47 -4.72 -2.25
N GLU A 46 -0.37 -5.30 -1.73
CA GLU A 46 0.80 -4.53 -1.33
C GLU A 46 1.55 -4.06 -2.59
N GLU A 47 0.84 -3.35 -3.46
CA GLU A 47 1.45 -2.36 -4.33
C GLU A 47 1.74 -1.17 -3.43
N LYS A 48 2.99 -1.12 -2.93
CA LYS A 48 3.68 0.07 -2.41
C LYS A 48 2.81 1.32 -2.44
N LYS A 49 2.21 1.70 -1.31
CA LYS A 49 1.97 3.08 -0.79
C LYS A 49 1.78 4.28 -1.75
N GLU A 50 1.44 4.10 -3.02
CA GLU A 50 1.48 5.17 -4.01
C GLU A 50 0.25 6.06 -3.89
N LYS A 51 -0.91 5.50 -3.54
CA LYS A 51 -2.16 6.26 -3.48
C LYS A 51 -2.25 7.25 -2.31
N VAL A 52 -1.50 7.01 -1.21
CA VAL A 52 -1.63 7.87 -0.02
C VAL A 52 -1.00 9.26 -0.24
N LEU A 53 0.09 9.31 -1.02
CA LEU A 53 0.79 10.57 -1.30
C LEU A 53 -0.03 11.47 -2.23
N ASP A 54 -0.73 10.90 -3.21
CA ASP A 54 -1.59 11.63 -4.14
C ASP A 54 -2.83 12.26 -3.49
N GLU A 55 -3.26 11.75 -2.33
CA GLU A 55 -4.37 12.31 -1.53
C GLU A 55 -3.89 13.28 -0.42
N MET A 56 -2.57 13.36 -0.17
CA MET A 56 -1.99 14.27 0.83
C MET A 56 -1.89 15.70 0.30
N SER A 57 -2.17 16.67 1.18
CA SER A 57 -2.00 18.09 0.88
C SER A 57 -0.52 18.46 0.74
N ILE A 58 -0.22 19.57 0.05
CA ILE A 58 1.14 20.10 -0.13
C ILE A 58 1.89 20.21 1.21
N GLU A 59 1.21 20.66 2.27
CA GLU A 59 1.79 20.82 3.61
C GLU A 59 2.22 19.48 4.22
N GLU A 60 1.38 18.44 4.10
CA GLU A 60 1.66 17.09 4.58
C GLU A 60 2.83 16.47 3.80
N LEU A 61 2.89 16.71 2.49
CA LEU A 61 3.98 16.23 1.64
C LEU A 61 5.31 16.91 1.97
N VAL A 62 5.32 18.22 2.24
CA VAL A 62 6.53 18.94 2.67
C VAL A 62 6.98 18.44 4.05
N ALA A 63 6.05 18.24 5.00
CA ALA A 63 6.37 17.67 6.30
C ALA A 63 6.90 16.24 6.20
N TYR A 64 6.35 15.43 5.29
CA TYR A 64 6.85 14.09 4.99
C TYR A 64 8.29 14.16 4.45
N ALA A 65 8.55 15.03 3.49
CA ALA A 65 9.90 15.22 2.93
C ALA A 65 10.90 15.66 4.00
N ASP A 66 10.56 16.63 4.84
CA ASP A 66 11.42 17.11 5.94
C ASP A 66 11.75 15.99 6.94
N LYS A 67 10.71 15.28 7.40
CA LYS A 67 10.85 14.14 8.33
C LYS A 67 11.73 13.03 7.74
N HIS A 68 11.62 12.77 6.45
CA HIS A 68 12.38 11.75 5.75
C HIS A 68 13.71 12.27 5.19
N ASN A 69 14.05 13.55 5.43
CA ASN A 69 15.23 14.23 4.90
C ASN A 69 15.36 14.11 3.36
N ILE A 70 14.23 14.26 2.66
CA ILE A 70 14.12 14.21 1.20
C ILE A 70 14.22 15.63 0.65
N ASP A 71 15.11 15.86 -0.32
CA ASP A 71 15.22 17.14 -1.00
C ASP A 71 14.15 17.28 -2.10
N ILE A 72 13.15 18.10 -1.83
CA ILE A 72 12.08 18.45 -2.79
C ILE A 72 12.50 19.59 -3.74
N GLY A 73 13.68 20.19 -3.53
CA GLY A 73 14.21 21.28 -4.34
C GLY A 73 13.28 22.49 -4.39
N LYS A 74 12.89 22.91 -5.60
CA LYS A 74 11.95 24.02 -5.84
C LYS A 74 10.51 23.55 -6.15
N ALA A 75 10.17 22.30 -5.86
CA ALA A 75 8.84 21.79 -6.12
C ALA A 75 7.82 22.49 -5.21
N THR A 76 6.88 23.23 -5.82
CA THR A 76 5.77 23.91 -5.11
C THR A 76 4.40 23.31 -5.42
N SER A 77 4.35 22.32 -6.32
CA SER A 77 3.12 21.65 -6.74
C SER A 77 3.05 20.28 -6.10
N GLN A 78 1.86 19.86 -5.67
CA GLN A 78 1.60 18.55 -5.05
C GLN A 78 2.27 17.41 -5.83
N THR A 79 1.97 17.29 -7.13
CA THR A 79 2.55 16.27 -8.02
C THR A 79 4.08 16.33 -8.05
N GLY A 80 4.67 17.51 -8.20
CA GLY A 80 6.13 17.65 -8.26
C GLY A 80 6.82 17.28 -6.95
N ILE A 81 6.18 17.53 -5.81
CA ILE A 81 6.68 17.11 -4.49
C ILE A 81 6.55 15.59 -4.34
N ILE A 82 5.41 15.02 -4.73
CA ILE A 82 5.17 13.57 -4.73
C ILE A 82 6.22 12.85 -5.57
N GLU A 83 6.52 13.33 -6.78
CA GLU A 83 7.54 12.70 -7.64
C GLU A 83 8.92 12.67 -6.98
N LYS A 84 9.31 13.74 -6.28
CA LYS A 84 10.58 13.79 -5.54
C LYS A 84 10.59 12.81 -4.37
N ILE A 85 9.48 12.74 -3.64
CA ILE A 85 9.31 11.81 -2.52
C ILE A 85 9.33 10.36 -3.01
N LYS A 86 8.60 10.05 -4.08
CA LYS A 86 8.56 8.72 -4.70
C LYS A 86 9.96 8.32 -5.17
N ALA A 87 10.63 9.15 -5.97
CA ALA A 87 11.98 8.88 -6.44
C ALA A 87 12.97 8.57 -5.30
N ALA A 88 12.94 9.36 -4.22
CA ALA A 88 13.81 9.16 -3.06
C ALA A 88 13.47 7.90 -2.23
N ASN A 89 12.19 7.51 -2.19
CA ASN A 89 11.73 6.33 -1.47
C ASN A 89 11.93 5.04 -2.29
N GLU A 90 11.85 5.13 -3.63
CA GLU A 90 12.08 4.02 -4.55
C GLU A 90 13.57 3.61 -4.59
N GLU A 91 14.49 4.56 -4.44
CA GLU A 91 15.93 4.28 -4.27
C GLU A 91 16.27 3.58 -2.94
N LYS A 92 15.40 3.63 -1.92
CA LYS A 92 15.61 2.94 -0.63
C LYS A 92 15.13 1.49 -0.61
N GLU A 93 14.62 0.97 -1.72
CA GLU A 93 14.44 -0.46 -1.91
C GLU A 93 15.30 -0.97 -3.07
N PRO A 94 16.62 -1.13 -2.87
CA PRO A 94 17.34 -2.19 -3.55
C PRO A 94 17.06 -3.52 -2.83
N ASP A 95 16.63 -4.51 -3.60
CA ASP A 95 16.76 -5.95 -3.29
C ASP A 95 15.83 -6.47 -2.15
N LYS A 96 15.20 -7.63 -2.24
CA LYS A 96 15.37 -8.79 -3.13
C LYS A 96 14.24 -9.79 -2.84
#